data_AF-A0A1E5WN21-F1
#
_entry.id   AF-A0A1E5WN21-F1
#
_cell.length_a   1.000
_cell.length_b   1.000
_cell.length_c   1.000
_cell.angle_alpha   90.00
_cell.angle_beta   90.00
_cell.angle_gamma   90.00
#
_symmetry.space_group_name_H-M   'P 1'
#
loop_
_entity.id
_entity.type
_entity.pdbx_description
1 polymer ?
#
loop_
_entity_poly.entity_id
_entity_poly.type
_entity_poly.pdbx_seq_one_letter_code
_entity_poly.pdbx_strand_id
1 'polypeptide(L)'
;MAAAGRYERIVASLSAGSRDKVLRRGAELGRHLVEQYDEDEASACRILVDFWSEMVLYLAPSENVKGHVEAMARGGEFITLVWALLLHAGVTARPDTPAGAIPLTPQIVVVYNVCIV
;
A
#
# COMPACT_ATOMS: atom_id res chain seq x y z
N MET A 1 -17.23 -15.79 -21.95
CA MET A 1 -17.50 -15.35 -20.56
C MET A 1 -16.17 -15.07 -19.87
N ALA A 2 -15.76 -13.90 -19.41
CA ALA A 2 -16.20 -12.51 -19.54
C ALA A 2 -15.22 -11.75 -18.60
N ALA A 3 -14.20 -11.04 -19.11
CA ALA A 3 -13.27 -10.34 -18.22
C ALA A 3 -14.01 -9.31 -17.34
N ALA A 4 -14.96 -8.59 -17.94
CA ALA A 4 -15.93 -7.75 -17.24
C ALA A 4 -16.72 -8.52 -16.17
N GLY A 5 -17.22 -9.72 -16.49
CA GLY A 5 -17.96 -10.55 -15.53
C GLY A 5 -17.11 -11.09 -14.37
N ARG A 6 -15.79 -11.19 -14.53
CA ARG A 6 -14.87 -11.55 -13.44
C ARG A 6 -14.60 -10.35 -12.53
N TYR A 7 -14.37 -9.18 -13.12
CA TYR A 7 -14.16 -7.92 -12.40
C TYR A 7 -15.37 -7.59 -11.51
N GLU A 8 -16.57 -7.57 -12.08
CA GLU A 8 -17.81 -7.28 -11.34
C GLU A 8 -18.03 -8.25 -10.16
N ARG A 9 -17.70 -9.52 -10.35
CA ARG A 9 -17.79 -10.52 -9.29
C ARG A 9 -16.81 -10.24 -8.15
N ILE A 10 -15.58 -9.85 -8.47
CA ILE A 10 -14.56 -9.52 -7.46
C ILE A 10 -15.00 -8.27 -6.68
N VAL A 11 -15.37 -7.19 -7.36
CA VAL A 11 -15.85 -5.96 -6.73
C VAL A 11 -17.06 -6.23 -5.84
N ALA A 12 -18.05 -6.99 -6.32
CA ALA A 12 -19.22 -7.37 -5.54
C ALA A 12 -18.85 -8.21 -4.30
N SER A 13 -17.94 -9.18 -4.44
CA SER A 13 -17.51 -10.04 -3.33
C SER A 13 -16.76 -9.25 -2.24
N LEU A 14 -15.88 -8.34 -2.64
CA LEU A 14 -15.11 -7.48 -1.74
C LEU A 14 -16.01 -6.44 -1.06
N SER A 15 -17.06 -5.98 -1.74
CA SER A 15 -17.99 -4.97 -1.22
C SER A 15 -19.08 -5.55 -0.31
N ALA A 16 -19.63 -6.72 -0.64
CA ALA A 16 -20.75 -7.31 0.07
C ALA A 16 -20.35 -8.29 1.19
N GLY A 17 -19.19 -8.97 1.05
CA GLY A 17 -18.74 -10.01 1.98
C GLY A 17 -17.81 -9.52 3.09
N SER A 18 -17.30 -8.29 2.99
CA SER A 18 -16.27 -7.78 3.89
C SER A 18 -16.86 -7.06 5.11
N ARG A 19 -16.63 -7.59 6.33
CA ARG A 19 -16.77 -6.80 7.58
C ARG A 19 -15.65 -5.76 7.73
N ASP A 20 -14.61 -5.87 6.93
CA ASP A 20 -13.44 -5.00 6.93
C ASP A 20 -13.71 -3.73 6.10
N LYS A 21 -13.63 -2.58 6.77
CA LYS A 21 -13.87 -1.26 6.17
C LYS A 21 -12.80 -0.89 5.14
N VAL A 22 -11.58 -1.39 5.28
CA VAL A 22 -10.48 -1.14 4.33
C VAL A 22 -10.76 -1.85 3.02
N LEU A 23 -11.12 -3.14 3.05
CA LEU A 23 -11.44 -3.88 1.83
C LEU A 23 -12.62 -3.29 1.08
N ARG A 24 -13.66 -2.84 1.79
CA ARG A 24 -14.82 -2.18 1.16
C ARG A 24 -14.44 -0.86 0.49
N ARG A 25 -13.64 -0.02 1.17
CA ARG A 25 -13.13 1.24 0.58
C ARG A 25 -12.22 0.98 -0.62
N GLY A 26 -11.41 -0.08 -0.58
CA GLY A 26 -10.58 -0.49 -1.71
C GLY A 26 -11.43 -0.90 -2.93
N ALA A 27 -12.50 -1.66 -2.71
CA ALA A 27 -13.43 -2.04 -3.78
C ALA A 27 -14.20 -0.84 -4.36
N GLU A 28 -14.59 0.11 -3.51
CA GLU A 28 -15.18 1.39 -3.93
C GLU A 28 -14.21 2.22 -4.77
N LEU A 29 -12.96 2.37 -4.34
CA LEU A 29 -11.92 3.09 -5.07
C LEU A 29 -11.61 2.43 -6.43
N GLY A 30 -11.47 1.10 -6.46
CA GLY A 30 -11.22 0.37 -7.70
C GLY A 30 -12.32 0.57 -8.73
N ARG A 31 -13.58 0.57 -8.26
CA ARG A 31 -14.74 0.88 -9.11
C ARG A 31 -14.70 2.30 -9.64
N HIS A 32 -14.41 3.29 -8.79
CA HIS A 32 -14.27 4.68 -9.23
C HIS A 32 -13.16 4.87 -10.26
N LEU A 33 -12.01 4.20 -10.11
CA LEU A 33 -10.92 4.28 -11.08
C LEU A 33 -11.33 3.72 -12.45
N VAL A 34 -12.05 2.59 -12.48
CA VAL A 34 -12.53 2.01 -13.75
C VAL A 34 -13.59 2.90 -14.39
N GLU A 35 -14.56 3.39 -13.62
CA GLU A 35 -15.65 4.25 -14.14
C GLU A 35 -15.13 5.61 -14.64
N GLN A 36 -14.16 6.21 -13.94
CA GLN A 36 -13.65 7.54 -14.27
C GLN A 36 -12.62 7.53 -15.40
N TYR A 37 -11.93 6.41 -15.62
CA TYR A 37 -10.84 6.28 -16.58
C TYR A 37 -11.05 5.12 -17.58
N ASP A 38 -12.30 4.81 -17.92
CA ASP A 38 -12.69 3.71 -18.81
C ASP A 38 -11.96 3.76 -20.18
N GLU A 39 -11.70 4.98 -20.68
CA GLU A 39 -10.97 5.20 -21.95
C GLU A 39 -9.49 5.58 -21.76
N ASP A 40 -9.00 5.72 -20.51
CA ASP A 40 -7.62 6.12 -20.19
C ASP A 40 -7.05 5.30 -19.03
N GLU A 41 -6.92 3.99 -19.28
CA GLU A 41 -6.32 3.03 -18.34
C GLU A 41 -4.92 3.46 -17.87
N ALA A 42 -4.16 4.14 -18.73
CA ALA A 42 -2.82 4.62 -18.41
C ALA A 42 -2.83 5.65 -17.27
N SER A 43 -3.81 6.56 -17.24
CA SER A 43 -3.96 7.52 -16.14
C SER A 43 -4.42 6.86 -14.84
N ALA A 44 -5.34 5.90 -14.88
CA ALA A 44 -5.69 5.10 -13.69
C ALA A 44 -4.49 4.34 -13.13
N CYS A 45 -3.67 3.75 -14.00
CA CYS A 45 -2.45 3.05 -13.60
C CYS A 45 -1.43 4.02 -12.99
N ARG A 46 -1.25 5.22 -13.54
CA ARG A 46 -0.36 6.23 -12.95
C ARG A 46 -0.79 6.61 -11.54
N ILE A 47 -2.08 6.84 -11.30
CA ILE A 47 -2.60 7.15 -9.95
C ILE A 47 -2.26 6.02 -8.96
N LEU A 48 -2.41 4.77 -9.38
CA LEU A 48 -2.04 3.62 -8.56
C LEU A 48 -0.52 3.59 -8.32
N VAL A 49 0.29 3.78 -9.36
CA VAL A 49 1.75 3.80 -9.24
C VAL A 49 2.21 4.89 -8.27
N ASP A 50 1.69 6.11 -8.40
CA ASP A 50 2.03 7.23 -7.52
C ASP A 50 1.62 6.91 -6.07
N PHE A 51 0.38 6.45 -5.85
CA PHE A 51 -0.10 6.07 -4.52
C PHE A 51 0.75 4.96 -3.87
N TRP A 52 1.01 3.87 -4.61
CA TRP A 52 1.77 2.73 -4.09
C TRP A 52 3.23 3.10 -3.85
N SER A 53 3.85 3.89 -4.74
CA SER A 53 5.24 4.32 -4.59
C SER A 53 5.40 5.26 -3.39
N GLU A 54 4.49 6.23 -3.21
CA GLU A 54 4.47 7.10 -2.03
C GLU A 54 4.27 6.29 -0.74
N MET A 55 3.33 5.34 -0.73
CA MET A 55 3.08 4.52 0.46
C MET A 55 4.28 3.64 0.81
N VAL A 56 4.91 2.99 -0.18
CA VAL A 56 6.11 2.17 0.04
C VAL A 56 7.26 3.03 0.56
N LEU A 57 7.50 4.21 -0.03
CA LEU A 57 8.54 5.14 0.41
C LEU A 57 8.27 5.71 1.80
N TYR A 58 7.01 5.89 2.18
CA TYR A 58 6.62 6.34 3.52
C TYR A 58 6.77 5.24 4.58
N LEU A 59 6.48 3.99 4.21
CA LEU A 59 6.57 2.82 5.10
C LEU A 59 8.00 2.32 5.29
N ALA A 60 8.86 2.46 4.29
CA ALA A 60 10.21 1.90 4.30
C ALA A 60 11.16 2.47 5.37
N PRO A 61 11.22 3.80 5.65
CA PRO A 61 12.05 4.33 6.74
C PRO A 61 11.66 3.72 8.09
N SER A 62 12.65 3.16 8.79
CA SER A 62 12.46 2.47 10.06
C SER A 62 13.70 2.63 10.93
N GLU A 63 13.48 3.03 12.18
CA GLU A 63 14.50 3.11 13.22
C GLU A 63 14.89 1.70 13.74
N ASN A 64 14.10 0.66 13.42
CA ASN A 64 14.39 -0.72 13.80
C ASN A 64 15.35 -1.39 12.80
N VAL A 65 16.58 -0.87 12.75
CA VAL A 65 17.66 -1.36 11.89
C VAL A 65 17.92 -2.86 12.11
N LYS A 66 17.86 -3.33 13.36
CA LYS A 66 18.10 -4.74 13.71
C LYS A 66 17.07 -5.68 13.09
N GLY A 67 15.79 -5.33 13.15
CA GLY A 67 14.71 -6.15 12.57
C GLY A 67 14.81 -6.27 11.05
N HIS A 68 15.20 -5.19 10.36
CA HIS A 68 15.37 -5.22 8.91
C HIS A 68 16.61 -6.01 8.47
N VAL A 69 17.73 -5.90 9.19
CA VAL A 69 18.95 -6.70 8.93
C VAL A 69 18.67 -8.20 9.11
N GLU A 70 17.89 -8.59 10.11
CA GLU A 70 17.48 -9.98 10.32
C GLU A 70 16.56 -10.50 9.20
N ALA A 71 15.67 -9.65 8.66
CA ALA A 71 14.83 -9.99 7.50
C ALA A 71 15.66 -10.13 6.20
N MET A 72 16.68 -9.30 5.98
CA MET A 72 17.61 -9.43 4.84
C MET A 72 18.29 -10.80 4.81
N ALA A 73 18.71 -11.30 5.97
CA ALA A 73 19.37 -12.60 6.10
C ALA A 73 18.46 -13.79 5.73
N ARG A 74 17.14 -13.59 5.69
CA ARG A 74 16.14 -14.60 5.31
C ARG A 74 15.72 -14.53 3.83
N GLY A 75 16.31 -13.63 3.05
CA GLY A 75 15.92 -13.38 1.65
C GLY A 75 14.96 -12.20 1.52
N GLY A 76 15.43 -11.02 1.96
CA GLY A 76 14.65 -9.81 2.24
C GLY A 76 13.51 -9.48 1.27
N GLU A 77 12.40 -9.04 1.85
CA GLU A 77 11.22 -8.58 1.13
C GLU A 77 11.50 -7.26 0.40
N PHE A 78 10.73 -6.93 -0.65
CA PHE A 78 10.88 -5.72 -1.48
C PHE A 78 11.07 -4.44 -0.65
N ILE A 79 10.36 -4.30 0.46
CA ILE A 79 10.45 -3.15 1.38
C ILE A 79 11.83 -3.03 2.04
N THR A 80 12.48 -4.14 2.34
CA THR A 80 13.81 -4.16 2.96
C THR A 80 14.89 -3.62 2.01
N LEU A 81 14.76 -3.89 0.71
CA LEU A 81 15.64 -3.31 -0.31
C LEU A 81 15.41 -1.80 -0.44
N VAL A 82 14.15 -1.35 -0.43
CA VAL A 82 13.81 0.09 -0.46
C VAL A 82 14.36 0.79 0.78
N TRP A 83 14.22 0.21 1.97
CA TRP A 83 14.82 0.74 3.19
C TRP A 83 16.35 0.90 3.08
N ALA A 84 17.06 -0.12 2.58
CA ALA A 84 18.52 -0.04 2.42
C ALA A 84 18.96 1.09 1.48
N LEU A 85 18.19 1.32 0.39
CA LEU A 85 18.42 2.43 -0.53
C LEU A 85 18.15 3.80 0.13
N LEU A 86 17.08 3.90 0.94
CA LEU A 86 16.76 5.12 1.68
C LEU A 86 17.81 5.43 2.75
N LEU A 87 18.28 4.41 3.48
CA LEU A 87 19.39 4.54 4.42
C LEU A 87 20.67 5.04 3.70
N HIS A 88 20.99 4.47 2.54
CA HIS A 88 22.12 4.93 1.73
C HIS A 88 21.97 6.39 1.27
N ALA A 89 20.75 6.82 0.97
CA ALA A 89 20.42 8.20 0.61
C ALA A 89 20.33 9.16 1.83
N GLY A 90 20.52 8.67 3.06
CA GLY A 90 20.43 9.45 4.29
C GLY A 90 19.01 9.73 4.78
N VAL A 91 18.00 9.05 4.23
CA VAL A 91 16.59 9.14 4.64
C VAL A 91 16.31 8.05 5.68
N THR A 92 16.54 8.37 6.95
CA THR A 92 16.41 7.41 8.06
C THR A 92 15.04 7.45 8.74
N ALA A 93 14.38 8.61 8.70
CA ALA A 93 13.12 8.86 9.35
C ALA A 93 12.03 9.21 8.34
N ARG A 94 10.80 8.93 8.74
CA ARG A 94 9.60 9.35 8.01
C ARG A 94 9.42 10.87 8.16
N PRO A 95 8.96 11.59 7.11
CA PRO A 95 8.64 13.00 7.23
C PRO A 95 7.61 13.23 8.35
N ASP A 96 7.88 14.22 9.21
CA ASP A 96 6.98 14.60 10.31
C ASP A 96 5.59 14.86 9.74
N THR A 97 4.60 14.13 10.24
CA THR A 97 3.22 14.32 9.82
C THR A 97 2.72 15.63 10.45
N PRO A 98 2.39 16.69 9.68
CA PRO A 98 1.90 17.93 10.28
C PRO A 98 0.62 17.63 11.07
N ALA A 99 0.52 18.23 12.27
CA ALA A 99 -0.56 18.05 13.23
C ALA A 99 -1.92 18.36 12.58
N GLY A 100 -2.59 17.32 12.08
CA GLY A 100 -3.83 17.45 11.31
C GLY A 100 -4.16 16.22 10.45
N ALA A 101 -3.22 15.32 10.19
CA ALA A 101 -3.52 14.08 9.50
C ALA A 101 -4.28 13.09 10.39
N ILE A 102 -5.28 12.45 9.77
CA ILE A 102 -6.19 11.43 10.32
C ILE A 102 -5.43 10.47 11.26
N PRO A 103 -5.91 10.23 12.49
CA PRO A 103 -5.26 9.31 13.41
C PRO A 103 -5.14 7.94 12.72
N LEU A 104 -3.90 7.47 12.59
CA LEU A 104 -3.57 6.18 12.00
C LEU A 104 -4.32 5.10 12.79
N THR A 105 -5.44 4.64 12.24
CA THR A 105 -6.23 3.57 12.86
C THR A 105 -5.40 2.30 12.97
N PRO A 106 -5.71 1.40 13.92
CA PRO A 106 -4.95 0.17 14.18
C PRO A 106 -4.75 -0.75 12.96
N GLN A 107 -5.44 -0.53 11.84
CA GLN A 107 -5.30 -1.29 10.61
C GLN A 107 -3.99 -1.00 9.84
N ILE A 108 -3.42 0.21 9.96
CA ILE A 108 -2.11 0.52 9.36
C ILE A 108 -0.97 -0.11 10.18
N VAL A 109 -1.16 -0.27 11.49
CA VAL A 109 -0.24 -1.00 12.38
C VAL A 109 -0.12 -2.48 11.98
N VAL A 110 -1.13 -3.04 11.30
CA VAL A 110 -1.03 -4.40 10.75
C VAL A 110 -0.03 -4.45 9.59
N VAL A 111 0.07 -3.39 8.76
CA VAL A 111 1.12 -3.30 7.72
C VAL A 111 2.50 -3.18 8.36
N TYR A 112 2.62 -2.39 9.44
CA TYR A 112 3.86 -2.31 10.24
C TYR A 112 4.35 -3.68 10.74
N ASN A 113 3.43 -4.58 11.09
CA ASN A 113 3.79 -5.91 11.61
C ASN A 113 4.01 -6.94 10.48
N VAL A 114 3.55 -6.66 9.26
CA VAL A 114 3.83 -7.50 8.08
C VAL A 114 5.18 -7.15 7.44
N CYS A 115 5.70 -5.92 7.59
CA CYS A 115 7.01 -5.52 7.03
C CYS A 115 8.24 -5.99 7.83
N ILE A 116 8.09 -6.82 8.88
CA ILE A 116 9.19 -7.33 9.73
C ILE A 116 9.22 -8.87 9.84
N VAL A 117 8.27 -9.61 9.24
CA VAL A 117 8.30 -11.09 9.30
C VAL A 117 8.95 -11.68 8.06
#